data_AF-A0A1Y5TR13-F1
#
_entry.id   AF-A0A1Y5TR13-F1
#
_cell.length_a   1.000
_cell.length_b   1.000
_cell.length_c   1.000
_cell.angle_alpha   90.00
_cell.angle_beta   90.00
_cell.angle_gamma   90.00
#
_symmetry.space_group_name_H-M   'P 1'
#
loop_
_entity.id
_entity.type
_entity.pdbx_description
1 polymer ?
#
loop_
_entity_poly.entity_id
_entity_poly.type
_entity_poly.pdbx_seq_one_letter_code
_entity_poly.pdbx_strand_id
1 'polypeptide(L)'
;MKDEVIRTPFIQQLLHLSSSSAVISATDELFNHVDTGDYMWTGDGERRVEMNFIFKQPFLDVPVMSIALSGADADQSTNLRFNLSAENVTATGFTAVFLTWDNTHIARASVSWTAIGPIAQPGAGRTSKTKG
;
A
#
# COMPACT_ATOMS: atom_id res chain seq x y z
N MET A 1 -11.31 -2.47 -25.04
CA MET A 1 -11.85 -1.84 -23.81
C MET A 1 -12.42 -2.96 -22.99
N LYS A 2 -11.64 -3.50 -22.05
CA LYS A 2 -12.15 -4.43 -21.04
C LYS A 2 -12.42 -3.59 -19.81
N ASP A 3 -13.65 -3.71 -19.31
CA ASP A 3 -14.16 -2.98 -18.17
C ASP A 3 -13.19 -3.10 -16.99
N GLU A 4 -12.65 -1.96 -16.58
CA GLU A 4 -11.84 -1.80 -15.39
C GLU A 4 -12.74 -2.16 -14.20
N VAL A 5 -12.58 -3.38 -13.68
CA VAL A 5 -13.19 -3.77 -12.42
C VAL A 5 -12.58 -2.83 -11.38
N ILE A 6 -13.33 -1.80 -11.01
CA ILE A 6 -13.02 -0.93 -9.87
C ILE A 6 -13.12 -1.80 -8.62
N ARG A 7 -12.10 -2.62 -8.37
CA ARG A 7 -11.86 -3.14 -7.03
C ARG A 7 -11.50 -1.90 -6.22
N THR A 8 -12.13 -1.72 -5.06
CA THR A 8 -11.61 -0.82 -4.04
C THR A 8 -10.88 -1.67 -3.01
N PRO A 9 -9.71 -2.28 -3.34
CA PRO A 9 -9.01 -3.10 -2.37
C PRO A 9 -8.32 -2.18 -1.37
N PHE A 10 -8.07 -2.69 -0.16
CA PHE A 10 -7.46 -1.99 0.99
C PHE A 10 -8.39 -1.05 1.77
N ILE A 11 -9.40 -1.62 2.43
CA ILE A 11 -10.12 -0.91 3.49
C ILE A 11 -9.14 -0.57 4.62
N GLN A 12 -8.96 0.73 4.86
CA GLN A 12 -8.01 1.21 5.86
C GLN A 12 -8.63 1.24 7.27
N GLN A 13 -8.04 0.50 8.20
CA GLN A 13 -8.31 0.63 9.62
C GLN A 13 -7.55 1.84 10.17
N LEU A 14 -8.21 2.64 11.03
CA LEU A 14 -7.58 3.74 11.77
C LEU A 14 -7.76 3.45 13.25
N LEU A 15 -6.66 3.37 13.97
CA LEU A 15 -6.63 3.21 15.41
C LEU A 15 -5.93 4.42 16.02
N HIS A 16 -6.63 5.17 16.86
CA HIS A 16 -6.01 6.24 17.64
C HIS A 16 -5.17 5.63 18.76
N LEU A 17 -3.87 5.94 18.80
CA LEU A 17 -2.99 5.55 19.91
C LEU A 17 -3.08 6.56 21.06
N SER A 18 -3.26 7.83 20.71
CA SER A 18 -3.43 8.95 21.63
C SER A 18 -4.28 10.04 20.97
N SER A 19 -4.42 11.20 21.61
CA SER A 19 -5.09 12.36 21.01
C SER A 19 -4.33 12.93 19.80
N SER A 20 -3.03 12.67 19.66
CA SER A 20 -2.16 13.26 18.64
C SER A 20 -1.39 12.24 17.81
N SER A 21 -1.70 10.94 17.90
CA SER A 21 -1.03 9.89 17.13
C SER A 21 -1.98 8.74 16.79
N ALA A 22 -1.77 8.13 15.63
CA ALA A 22 -2.59 7.03 15.16
C ALA A 22 -1.78 6.00 14.37
N VAL A 23 -2.37 4.82 14.25
CA VAL A 23 -1.98 3.76 13.32
C VAL A 23 -3.02 3.70 12.21
N ILE A 24 -2.54 3.65 10.97
CA ILE A 24 -3.35 3.32 9.80
C ILE A 24 -2.79 2.05 9.18
N SER A 25 -3.64 1.06 8.94
CA SER A 25 -3.22 -0.19 8.30
C SER A 25 -4.27 -0.66 7.30
N ALA A 26 -3.84 -1.45 6.33
CA ALA A 26 -4.72 -2.18 5.43
C ALA A 26 -4.05 -3.47 4.96
N THR A 27 -4.85 -4.41 4.49
CA THR A 27 -4.38 -5.67 3.91
C THR A 27 -5.35 -6.11 2.83
N ASP A 28 -4.82 -6.44 1.66
CA ASP A 28 -5.61 -6.91 0.52
C ASP A 28 -4.70 -7.51 -0.58
N GLU A 29 -5.30 -8.02 -1.64
CA GLU A 29 -4.65 -8.39 -2.89
C GLU A 29 -4.12 -7.13 -3.61
N LEU A 30 -2.81 -7.09 -3.86
CA LEU A 30 -2.14 -6.02 -4.60
C LEU A 30 -2.37 -6.18 -6.10
N PHE A 31 -2.28 -7.41 -6.61
CA PHE A 31 -2.57 -7.76 -8.00
C PHE A 31 -2.94 -9.24 -8.14
N ASN A 32 -3.68 -9.54 -9.22
CA ASN A 32 -3.92 -10.89 -9.72
C ASN A 32 -3.82 -10.87 -11.24
N HIS A 33 -2.71 -11.40 -11.74
CA HIS A 33 -2.35 -11.40 -13.16
C HIS A 33 -2.63 -12.76 -13.83
N VAL A 34 -2.94 -13.81 -13.07
CA VAL A 34 -3.36 -15.10 -13.64
C VAL A 34 -4.77 -15.01 -14.24
N ASP A 35 -5.68 -14.28 -13.60
CA ASP A 35 -7.06 -14.10 -14.09
C ASP A 35 -7.10 -13.28 -15.39
N THR A 36 -6.17 -12.33 -15.55
CA THR A 36 -6.11 -11.41 -16.69
C THR A 36 -5.11 -11.83 -17.76
N GLY A 37 -4.15 -12.72 -17.42
CA GLY A 37 -3.03 -13.10 -18.30
C GLY A 37 -1.93 -12.06 -18.38
N ASP A 38 -1.80 -11.20 -17.36
CA ASP A 38 -0.90 -10.04 -17.37
C ASP A 38 0.56 -10.41 -17.03
N TYR A 39 1.45 -9.43 -17.21
CA TYR A 39 2.90 -9.61 -17.33
C TYR A 39 3.61 -10.25 -16.12
N MET A 40 3.14 -10.05 -14.88
CA MET A 40 3.68 -10.76 -13.70
C MET A 40 3.54 -12.29 -13.80
N TRP A 41 2.49 -12.77 -14.49
CA TRP A 41 2.24 -14.19 -14.68
C TRP A 41 2.84 -14.73 -15.99
N THR A 42 2.83 -13.95 -17.07
CA THR A 42 3.16 -14.46 -18.42
C THR A 42 4.51 -13.99 -18.97
N GLY A 43 5.10 -12.94 -18.38
CA GLY A 43 6.35 -12.36 -18.85
C GLY A 43 7.60 -12.94 -18.18
N ASP A 44 8.76 -12.54 -18.66
CA ASP A 44 10.08 -12.79 -18.07
C ASP A 44 10.84 -11.46 -17.90
N GLY A 45 11.98 -11.50 -17.22
CA GLY A 45 12.79 -10.32 -16.96
C GLY A 45 12.19 -9.44 -15.86
N GLU A 46 12.76 -8.24 -15.68
CA GLU A 46 12.30 -7.30 -14.65
C GLU A 46 10.88 -6.80 -14.93
N ARG A 47 10.02 -6.96 -13.92
CA ARG A 47 8.60 -6.62 -13.98
C ARG A 47 8.16 -6.04 -12.65
N ARG A 48 7.32 -5.02 -12.67
CA ARG A 48 6.87 -4.33 -11.46
C ARG A 48 5.39 -3.97 -11.50
N VAL A 49 4.71 -4.14 -10.38
CA VAL A 49 3.37 -3.60 -10.10
C VAL A 49 3.51 -2.47 -9.10
N GLU A 50 2.86 -1.34 -9.39
CA GLU A 50 2.82 -0.17 -8.52
C GLU A 50 1.38 0.15 -8.13
N MET A 51 1.14 0.45 -6.85
CA MET A 51 -0.14 0.94 -6.36
C MET A 51 0.07 2.14 -5.44
N ASN A 52 -0.61 3.25 -5.76
CA ASN A 52 -0.58 4.45 -4.94
C ASN A 52 -1.66 4.39 -3.86
N PHE A 53 -1.25 4.61 -2.62
CA PHE A 53 -2.13 4.67 -1.46
C PHE A 53 -2.21 6.10 -0.94
N ILE A 54 -3.43 6.57 -0.71
CA ILE A 54 -3.71 7.79 0.05
C ILE A 54 -4.21 7.37 1.42
N PHE A 55 -3.59 7.87 2.48
CA PHE A 55 -4.06 7.60 3.83
C PHE A 55 -5.44 8.21 4.05
N LYS A 56 -6.37 7.44 4.63
CA LYS A 56 -7.72 7.89 5.00
C LYS A 56 -7.71 9.12 5.93
N GLN A 57 -6.61 9.32 6.64
CA GLN A 57 -6.33 10.48 7.48
C GLN A 57 -4.88 10.89 7.20
N PRO A 58 -4.60 12.13 6.75
CA PRO A 58 -3.24 12.60 6.63
C PRO A 58 -2.58 12.70 8.01
N PHE A 59 -1.30 12.33 8.06
CA PHE A 59 -0.42 12.58 9.20
C PHE A 59 0.08 14.04 9.17
N LEU A 60 0.60 14.53 10.29
CA LEU A 60 1.22 15.86 10.37
C LEU A 60 2.65 15.87 9.81
N ASP A 61 3.33 14.73 9.85
CA ASP A 61 4.68 14.50 9.32
C ASP A 61 4.72 13.14 8.60
N VAL A 62 5.81 12.85 7.89
CA VAL A 62 6.02 11.55 7.24
C VAL A 62 5.96 10.43 8.31
N PRO A 63 5.02 9.47 8.22
CA PRO A 63 4.89 8.43 9.23
C PRO A 63 6.01 7.39 9.12
N VAL A 64 6.26 6.68 10.22
CA VAL A 64 7.02 5.42 10.16
C VAL A 64 6.14 4.35 9.54
N MET A 65 6.68 3.55 8.62
CA MET A 65 5.91 2.58 7.86
C MET A 65 6.62 1.24 7.73
N SER A 66 5.84 0.17 7.68
CA SER A 66 6.25 -1.17 7.25
C SER A 66 5.27 -1.73 6.23
N ILE A 67 5.78 -2.45 5.25
CA ILE A 67 5.01 -3.25 4.29
C ILE A 67 5.55 -4.67 4.27
N ALA A 68 4.67 -5.65 4.14
CA ALA A 68 5.02 -7.06 4.09
C ALA A 68 4.07 -7.83 3.18
N LEU A 69 4.54 -8.97 2.68
CA LEU A 69 3.70 -9.92 1.97
C LEU A 69 2.72 -10.58 2.96
N SER A 70 1.44 -10.62 2.62
CA SER A 70 0.42 -11.37 3.37
C SER A 70 -0.05 -12.64 2.65
N GLY A 71 0.26 -12.76 1.35
CA GLY A 71 0.08 -13.99 0.56
C GLY A 71 0.74 -13.85 -0.81
N ALA A 72 1.18 -14.96 -1.39
CA ALA A 72 1.62 -15.03 -2.79
C ALA A 72 1.26 -16.38 -3.39
N ASP A 73 0.94 -16.36 -4.67
CA ASP A 73 0.74 -17.53 -5.51
C ASP A 73 1.69 -17.39 -6.70
N ALA A 74 2.60 -18.34 -6.85
CA ALA A 74 3.70 -18.28 -7.79
C ALA A 74 3.92 -19.66 -8.42
N ASP A 75 4.47 -19.69 -9.63
CA ASP A 75 4.82 -20.95 -10.27
C ASP A 75 5.89 -21.68 -9.45
N GLN A 76 5.61 -22.94 -9.11
CA GLN A 76 6.52 -23.83 -8.39
C GLN A 76 7.72 -24.30 -9.24
N SER A 77 7.68 -24.10 -10.56
CA SER A 77 8.71 -24.59 -11.48
C SER A 77 9.99 -23.74 -11.50
N THR A 78 9.96 -22.54 -10.91
CA THR A 78 11.07 -21.58 -10.92
C THR A 78 11.39 -21.07 -9.52
N ASN A 79 12.56 -20.42 -9.37
CA ASN A 79 12.93 -19.83 -8.09
C ASN A 79 11.98 -18.67 -7.75
N LEU A 80 11.56 -18.57 -6.50
CA LEU A 80 10.80 -17.42 -6.02
C LEU A 80 11.76 -16.25 -5.79
N ARG A 81 11.58 -15.18 -6.57
CA ARG A 81 12.36 -13.94 -6.51
C ARG A 81 11.41 -12.77 -6.50
N PHE A 82 11.48 -11.93 -5.47
CA PHE A 82 10.71 -10.70 -5.44
C PHE A 82 11.36 -9.68 -4.50
N ASN A 83 11.06 -8.41 -4.75
CA ASN A 83 11.25 -7.31 -3.81
C ASN A 83 9.89 -6.64 -3.57
N LEU A 84 9.65 -6.24 -2.32
CA LEU A 84 8.49 -5.47 -1.93
C LEU A 84 8.95 -4.25 -1.15
N SER A 85 8.60 -3.05 -1.61
CA SER A 85 8.97 -1.77 -1.01
C SER A 85 7.76 -0.85 -0.86
N ALA A 86 7.84 0.02 0.15
CA ALA A 86 7.02 1.21 0.25
C ALA A 86 7.91 2.39 -0.16
N GLU A 87 7.57 3.01 -1.28
CA GLU A 87 8.32 4.10 -1.89
C GLU A 87 7.53 5.41 -1.80
N ASN A 88 8.21 6.53 -1.98
CA ASN A 88 7.59 7.87 -2.00
C ASN A 88 6.69 8.14 -0.79
N VAL A 89 7.11 7.71 0.40
CA VAL A 89 6.32 7.88 1.63
C VAL A 89 6.25 9.38 1.98
N THR A 90 5.03 9.87 2.10
CA THR A 90 4.70 11.25 2.48
C THR A 90 3.72 11.26 3.66
N ALA A 91 3.40 12.44 4.18
CA ALA A 91 2.37 12.58 5.21
C ALA A 91 0.95 12.16 4.74
N THR A 92 0.72 12.11 3.41
CA THR A 92 -0.60 11.84 2.81
C THR A 92 -0.74 10.46 2.20
N GLY A 93 0.37 9.75 1.97
CA GLY A 93 0.33 8.48 1.24
C GLY A 93 1.70 7.92 0.88
N PHE A 94 1.72 6.85 0.10
CA PHE A 94 2.93 6.17 -0.37
C PHE A 94 2.62 5.35 -1.63
N THR A 95 3.65 4.79 -2.27
CA THR A 95 3.53 3.83 -3.38
C THR A 95 4.00 2.45 -2.91
N ALA A 96 3.15 1.43 -3.01
CA ALA A 96 3.60 0.04 -2.87
C ALA A 96 4.17 -0.44 -4.20
N VAL A 97 5.39 -0.96 -4.18
CA VAL A 97 6.07 -1.50 -5.37
C VAL A 97 6.39 -2.96 -5.12
N PHE A 98 5.84 -3.83 -5.97
CA PHE A 98 6.21 -5.24 -6.02
C PHE A 98 7.01 -5.47 -7.31
N LEU A 99 8.22 -5.99 -7.19
CA LEU A 99 9.12 -6.25 -8.30
C LEU A 99 9.51 -7.73 -8.32
N THR A 100 9.52 -8.32 -9.51
CA THR A 100 10.06 -9.67 -9.80
C THR A 100 11.00 -9.59 -11.00
N TRP A 101 11.80 -10.63 -11.23
CA TRP A 101 12.76 -10.66 -12.34
C TRP A 101 13.03 -12.07 -12.84
N ASP A 102 13.83 -12.16 -13.92
CA ASP A 102 14.20 -13.43 -14.56
C ASP A 102 12.94 -14.20 -14.97
N ASN A 103 13.00 -15.53 -14.94
CA ASN A 103 11.89 -16.43 -15.26
C ASN A 103 10.88 -16.65 -14.12
N THR A 104 10.88 -15.85 -13.05
CA THR A 104 9.95 -16.03 -11.92
C THR A 104 8.54 -15.59 -12.31
N HIS A 105 7.54 -16.47 -12.23
CA HIS A 105 6.14 -16.13 -12.56
C HIS A 105 5.29 -16.02 -11.30
N ILE A 106 4.66 -14.86 -11.08
CA ILE A 106 3.80 -14.59 -9.92
C ILE A 106 2.37 -14.40 -10.41
N ALA A 107 1.49 -15.33 -10.04
CA ALA A 107 0.07 -15.30 -10.40
C ALA A 107 -0.66 -14.15 -9.69
N ARG A 108 -0.44 -14.01 -8.38
CA ARG A 108 -1.04 -12.98 -7.53
C ARG A 108 -0.22 -12.76 -6.27
N ALA A 109 -0.36 -11.58 -5.68
CA ALA A 109 0.22 -11.25 -4.39
C ALA A 109 -0.71 -10.38 -3.56
N SER A 110 -0.75 -10.64 -2.26
CA SER A 110 -1.42 -9.81 -1.25
C SER A 110 -0.37 -9.18 -0.34
N VAL A 111 -0.63 -7.95 0.09
CA VAL A 111 0.27 -7.22 0.98
C VAL A 111 -0.48 -6.69 2.20
N SER A 112 0.25 -6.53 3.29
CA SER A 112 -0.18 -5.82 4.48
C SER A 112 0.76 -4.65 4.70
N TRP A 113 0.21 -3.49 5.04
CA TRP A 113 1.01 -2.33 5.41
C TRP A 113 0.47 -1.66 6.66
N THR A 114 1.36 -1.00 7.39
CA THR A 114 1.05 -0.24 8.59
C THR A 114 1.85 1.06 8.59
N ALA A 115 1.18 2.16 8.89
CA ALA A 115 1.72 3.51 9.05
C ALA A 115 1.43 4.01 10.46
N ILE A 116 2.42 4.57 11.13
CA ILE A 116 2.29 5.13 12.48
C ILE A 116 2.87 6.54 12.48
N GLY A 117 2.08 7.50 12.94
CA GLY A 117 2.53 8.89 12.95
C GLY A 117 1.62 9.85 13.71
N PRO A 118 2.06 11.11 13.84
CA PRO A 118 1.29 12.16 14.47
C PRO A 118 0.10 12.59 13.61
N ILE A 119 -1.03 12.88 14.24
CA ILE A 119 -2.24 13.39 13.58
C ILE A 119 -2.73 14.67 14.27
N ALA A 120 -3.52 15.47 13.54
CA ALA A 120 -4.19 16.62 14.14
C ALA A 120 -5.15 16.15 15.24
N GLN A 121 -5.17 16.87 16.38
CA GLN A 121 -6.14 16.60 17.43
C GLN A 121 -7.57 16.88 16.91
N PRO A 122 -8.53 15.96 17.11
CA PRO A 122 -9.92 16.23 16.84
C PRO A 122 -10.41 17.43 17.68
N GLY A 123 -10.79 18.53 17.03
CA GLY A 123 -11.36 19.71 17.70
C GLY A 123 -10.41 20.88 17.99
N ALA A 124 -9.14 20.84 17.60
CA ALA A 124 -8.20 21.95 17.80
C ALA A 124 -8.38 23.14 16.80
N GLY A 125 -9.59 23.32 16.27
CA GLY A 125 -9.92 24.37 15.30
C GLY A 125 -10.22 25.73 15.95
N ARG A 126 -9.26 26.67 15.85
CA ARG A 126 -9.38 28.14 15.90
C ARG A 126 -10.02 28.78 17.15
N THR A 127 -9.18 29.22 18.09
CA THR A 127 -9.42 30.46 18.84
C THR A 127 -8.53 31.59 18.29
N SER A 128 -8.97 32.22 17.20
CA SER A 128 -8.44 33.53 16.83
C SER A 128 -9.01 34.55 17.81
N LYS A 129 -8.24 34.92 18.84
CA LYS A 129 -8.51 36.12 19.64
C LYS A 129 -8.25 37.35 18.76
N THR A 130 -9.28 37.91 18.14
CA THR A 130 -9.29 39.33 17.77
C THR A 130 -9.36 40.16 19.05
N LYS A 131 -8.25 40.80 19.41
CA LYS A 131 -8.20 41.86 20.42
C LYS A 131 -8.38 43.21 19.73
N GLY A 132 -9.31 44.00 20.26
CA GLY A 132 -9.21 45.46 20.45
C GLY A 132 -9.31 46.31 19.19
#